data_AF-A0A7D3X0R7-F1
#
_entry.id   AF-A0A7D3X0R7-F1
#
_cell.length_a   1.000
_cell.length_b   1.000
_cell.length_c   1.000
_cell.angle_alpha   90.00
_cell.angle_beta   90.00
_cell.angle_gamma   90.00
#
_symmetry.space_group_name_H-M   'P 1'
#
loop_
_entity.id
_entity.type
_entity.pdbx_description
1 polymer ?
#
loop_
_entity_poly.entity_id
_entity_poly.type
_entity_poly.pdbx_seq_one_letter_code
_entity_poly.pdbx_strand_id
1 'polypeptide(L)'
;MATPDTAATTSLQTIQFDDTTQVAPGLVVRYKTVPRADTVVVRDPGDIPIAFTIEHQHKVIYRDKTDGYSYNDADREPAVRKLYPLWVPTGRDSGELLIDIISPPNTELSRRFFIRNASVVKLDTIPLFHEPAKNLDRDKWLELAGYSTFGEEWSDEQGRQWQTYNPKLYYEIRPTGLMLDSALTKQQAISQYGVFRGFTASDEPVIRIKKPEQGASPI
;
A
#
# COMPACT_ATOMS: atom_id res chain seq x y z
N MET A 1 -20.21 -53.92 8.93
CA MET A 1 -19.07 -53.24 9.57
C MET A 1 -18.72 -52.05 8.69
N ALA A 2 -18.97 -50.83 9.17
CA ALA A 2 -18.63 -49.62 8.43
C ALA A 2 -17.22 -49.18 8.86
N THR A 3 -16.33 -49.02 7.89
CA THR A 3 -14.99 -48.43 8.09
C THR A 3 -15.13 -46.95 8.46
N PRO A 4 -14.45 -46.47 9.52
CA PRO A 4 -14.49 -45.06 9.87
C PRO A 4 -13.70 -44.25 8.85
N ASP A 5 -14.35 -43.23 8.29
CA ASP A 5 -13.72 -42.21 7.48
C ASP A 5 -12.65 -41.50 8.31
N THR A 6 -11.40 -41.64 7.89
CA THR A 6 -10.28 -40.97 8.53
C THR A 6 -10.19 -39.59 7.93
N ALA A 7 -10.75 -38.58 8.61
CA ALA A 7 -10.62 -37.20 8.20
C ALA A 7 -9.13 -36.83 8.18
N ALA A 8 -8.62 -36.50 6.99
CA ALA A 8 -7.26 -36.04 6.81
C ALA A 8 -7.10 -34.66 7.47
N THR A 9 -6.42 -34.62 8.61
CA THR A 9 -6.01 -33.37 9.24
C THR A 9 -4.90 -32.75 8.40
N THR A 10 -5.26 -31.83 7.50
CA THR A 10 -4.28 -31.06 6.74
C THR A 10 -3.50 -30.18 7.71
N SER A 11 -2.28 -30.59 8.02
CA SER A 11 -1.36 -29.80 8.84
C SER A 11 -1.09 -28.48 8.13
N LEU A 12 -1.48 -27.36 8.73
CA LEU A 12 -1.14 -26.02 8.26
C LEU A 12 0.39 -25.93 8.16
N GLN A 13 0.92 -25.88 6.94
CA GLN A 13 2.35 -25.67 6.74
C GLN A 13 2.77 -24.35 7.40
N THR A 14 3.85 -24.39 8.18
CA THR A 14 4.45 -23.21 8.80
C THR A 14 4.98 -22.30 7.70
N ILE A 15 4.37 -21.12 7.54
CA ILE A 15 4.79 -20.11 6.58
C ILE A 15 6.09 -19.48 7.10
N GLN A 16 7.17 -19.59 6.32
CA GLN A 16 8.43 -18.88 6.57
C GLN A 16 8.34 -17.45 6.03
N PHE A 17 8.84 -16.48 6.79
CA PHE A 17 8.92 -15.07 6.45
C PHE A 17 10.39 -14.65 6.33
N ASP A 18 10.68 -13.75 5.40
CA ASP A 18 12.05 -13.34 5.09
C ASP A 18 12.48 -12.12 5.91
N ASP A 19 11.51 -11.29 6.30
CA ASP A 19 11.76 -10.08 7.08
C ASP A 19 10.66 -9.84 8.12
N THR A 20 11.02 -9.21 9.24
CA THR A 20 10.14 -8.89 10.35
C THR A 20 10.52 -7.52 10.93
N THR A 21 9.59 -6.58 10.86
CA THR A 21 9.76 -5.22 11.41
C THR A 21 8.75 -4.95 12.51
N GLN A 22 9.21 -4.52 13.68
CA GLN A 22 8.36 -4.01 14.75
C GLN A 22 8.15 -2.50 14.57
N VAL A 23 6.89 -2.09 14.36
CA VAL A 23 6.53 -0.69 14.04
C VAL A 23 5.91 0.07 15.22
N ALA A 24 5.37 -0.66 16.19
CA ALA A 24 4.87 -0.13 17.45
C ALA A 24 4.93 -1.21 18.55
N PRO A 25 4.73 -0.88 19.83
CA PRO A 25 4.62 -1.88 20.89
C PRO A 25 3.57 -2.94 20.55
N GLY A 26 4.01 -4.19 20.39
CA GLY A 26 3.14 -5.32 20.05
C GLY A 26 2.67 -5.37 18.59
N LEU A 27 2.95 -4.37 17.74
CA LEU A 27 2.57 -4.35 16.33
C LEU A 27 3.78 -4.68 15.46
N VAL A 28 3.66 -5.78 14.70
CA VAL A 28 4.73 -6.35 13.87
C VAL A 28 4.23 -6.56 12.45
N VAL A 29 5.06 -6.24 11.47
CA VAL A 29 4.85 -6.55 10.05
C VAL A 29 5.85 -7.63 9.66
N ARG A 30 5.38 -8.69 9.00
CA ARG A 30 6.24 -9.75 8.47
C ARG A 30 6.08 -9.86 6.98
N TYR A 31 7.18 -9.85 6.25
CA TYR A 31 7.19 -9.96 4.79
C TYR A 31 7.63 -11.34 4.35
N LYS A 32 7.02 -11.83 3.28
CA LYS A 32 7.44 -13.03 2.59
C LYS A 32 7.61 -12.68 1.11
N THR A 33 8.79 -12.96 0.58
CA THR A 33 9.09 -12.81 -0.83
C THR A 33 8.24 -13.82 -1.59
N VAL A 34 7.31 -13.31 -2.39
CA VAL A 34 6.53 -14.10 -3.32
C VAL A 34 7.23 -14.02 -4.68
N PRO A 35 7.73 -15.14 -5.25
CA PRO A 35 8.24 -15.16 -6.61
C PRO A 35 7.14 -14.68 -7.58
N ARG A 36 7.51 -13.90 -8.61
CA ARG A 36 6.53 -13.42 -9.60
C ARG A 36 5.80 -14.60 -10.26
N ALA A 37 4.51 -14.39 -10.54
CA ALA A 37 3.57 -15.39 -11.05
C ALA A 37 3.95 -16.02 -12.41
N ASP A 38 4.91 -15.45 -13.14
CA ASP A 38 5.51 -16.06 -14.33
C ASP A 38 6.28 -17.36 -14.05
N THR A 39 6.47 -17.72 -12.77
CA THR A 39 7.16 -18.94 -12.33
C THR A 39 6.34 -19.90 -11.46
N VAL A 40 5.10 -19.56 -11.07
CA VAL A 40 4.35 -20.32 -10.05
C VAL A 40 3.08 -20.97 -10.61
N VAL A 41 3.14 -22.29 -10.84
CA VAL A 41 1.95 -23.12 -11.04
C VAL A 41 1.29 -23.34 -9.67
N VAL A 42 0.23 -22.59 -9.35
CA VAL A 42 -0.55 -22.80 -8.12
C VAL A 42 -1.30 -24.13 -8.25
N ARG A 43 -0.98 -25.11 -7.39
CA ARG A 43 -1.58 -26.47 -7.45
C ARG A 43 -2.64 -26.73 -6.37
N ASP A 44 -2.70 -25.93 -5.31
CA ASP A 44 -3.63 -26.10 -4.19
C ASP A 44 -4.24 -24.74 -3.76
N PRO A 45 -5.56 -24.64 -3.49
CA PRO A 45 -6.17 -23.45 -2.85
C PRO A 45 -5.57 -23.10 -1.46
N GLY A 46 -4.79 -23.98 -0.83
CA GLY A 46 -3.96 -23.69 0.33
C GLY A 46 -2.61 -23.00 0.02
N ASP A 47 -2.14 -23.06 -1.23
CA ASP A 47 -0.86 -22.49 -1.69
C ASP A 47 -1.00 -21.03 -2.14
N ILE A 48 -1.90 -20.25 -1.50
CA ILE A 48 -2.01 -18.83 -1.81
C ILE A 48 -0.73 -18.14 -1.33
N PRO A 49 0.06 -17.50 -2.21
CA PRO A 49 1.20 -16.74 -1.77
C PRO A 49 0.76 -15.61 -0.85
N ILE A 50 1.18 -15.66 0.41
CA ILE A 50 1.03 -14.55 1.34
C ILE A 50 2.19 -13.60 1.11
N ALA A 51 1.90 -12.34 0.80
CA ALA A 51 2.94 -11.34 0.59
C ALA A 51 3.43 -10.75 1.92
N PHE A 52 2.51 -10.43 2.84
CA PHE A 52 2.87 -10.03 4.20
C PHE A 52 1.75 -10.28 5.21
N THR A 53 2.09 -10.22 6.50
CA THR A 53 1.14 -10.23 7.61
C THR A 53 1.32 -9.02 8.52
N ILE A 54 0.21 -8.61 9.14
CA ILE A 54 0.22 -7.66 10.25
C ILE A 54 -0.18 -8.44 11.50
N GLU A 55 0.65 -8.39 12.53
CA GLU A 55 0.45 -9.04 13.82
C GLU A 55 0.33 -8.00 14.93
N HIS A 56 -0.65 -8.17 15.82
CA HIS A 56 -0.75 -7.41 17.05
C HIS A 56 -0.78 -8.37 18.24
N GLN A 57 0.16 -8.24 19.18
CA GLN A 57 0.31 -9.12 20.33
C GLN A 57 0.35 -10.61 19.93
N HIS A 58 1.18 -10.94 18.94
CA HIS A 58 1.34 -12.29 18.37
C HIS A 58 0.09 -12.89 17.70
N LYS A 59 -0.97 -12.10 17.53
CA LYS A 59 -2.16 -12.49 16.75
C LYS A 59 -2.10 -11.84 15.38
N VAL A 60 -2.25 -12.65 14.33
CA VAL A 60 -2.39 -12.12 12.97
C VAL A 60 -3.73 -11.38 12.84
N ILE A 61 -3.67 -10.10 12.52
CA ILE A 61 -4.83 -9.23 12.32
C ILE A 61 -5.11 -8.92 10.84
N TYR A 62 -4.12 -9.17 9.96
CA TYR A 62 -4.27 -9.08 8.51
C TYR A 62 -3.29 -10.00 7.78
N ARG A 63 -3.71 -10.53 6.63
CA ARG A 63 -2.88 -11.31 5.70
C ARG A 63 -3.10 -10.74 4.30
N ASP A 64 -2.04 -10.25 3.67
CA ASP A 64 -2.12 -9.86 2.27
C ASP A 64 -1.96 -11.09 1.38
N LYS A 65 -2.93 -11.26 0.47
CA LYS A 65 -2.97 -12.35 -0.50
C LYS A 65 -2.89 -11.80 -1.94
N THR A 66 -2.51 -10.53 -2.10
CA THR A 66 -2.54 -9.90 -3.41
C THR A 66 -1.31 -10.34 -4.19
N ASP A 67 -1.53 -11.00 -5.31
CA ASP A 67 -0.49 -11.33 -6.27
C ASP A 67 -0.12 -10.09 -7.11
N GLY A 68 1.12 -10.04 -7.60
CA GLY A 68 1.59 -8.98 -8.50
C GLY A 68 2.13 -7.71 -7.84
N TYR A 69 2.05 -7.56 -6.51
CA TYR A 69 2.79 -6.52 -5.79
C TYR A 69 4.18 -7.02 -5.41
N SER A 70 5.20 -6.25 -5.77
CA SER A 70 6.54 -6.45 -5.22
C SER A 70 6.69 -5.64 -3.94
N TYR A 71 7.12 -6.33 -2.89
CA TYR A 71 7.60 -5.73 -1.64
C TYR A 71 9.13 -5.84 -1.55
N ASN A 72 9.81 -6.18 -2.66
CA ASN A 72 11.26 -6.38 -2.68
C ASN A 72 11.99 -5.08 -2.31
N ASP A 73 12.63 -5.12 -1.15
CA ASP A 73 13.36 -4.02 -0.53
C ASP A 73 14.74 -3.78 -1.20
N ALA A 74 15.26 -4.77 -1.95
CA ALA A 74 16.63 -4.73 -2.46
C ALA A 74 16.88 -3.63 -3.51
N ASP A 75 15.90 -3.36 -4.36
CA ASP A 75 16.02 -2.40 -5.48
C ASP A 75 15.50 -0.99 -5.13
N ARG A 76 14.99 -0.80 -3.91
CA ARG A 76 14.42 0.49 -3.47
C ARG A 76 15.50 1.48 -3.08
N GLU A 77 15.19 2.76 -3.28
CA GLU A 77 16.02 3.86 -2.79
C GLU A 77 16.20 3.73 -1.27
N PRO A 78 17.43 3.76 -0.73
CA PRO A 78 17.70 3.59 0.70
C PRO A 78 16.90 4.50 1.64
N ALA A 79 16.50 5.69 1.16
CA ALA A 79 15.66 6.61 1.93
C ALA A 79 14.24 6.06 2.14
N VAL A 80 13.63 5.50 1.10
CA VAL A 80 12.31 4.84 1.16
C VAL A 80 12.36 3.64 2.09
N ARG A 81 13.39 2.79 1.95
CA ARG A 81 13.58 1.59 2.79
C ARG A 81 13.63 1.89 4.29
N LYS A 82 14.21 3.03 4.65
CA LYS A 82 14.30 3.47 6.06
C LYS A 82 12.99 4.05 6.58
N LEU A 83 12.09 4.47 5.70
CA LEU A 83 10.83 5.10 6.06
C LEU A 83 9.72 4.07 6.28
N TYR A 84 9.71 2.97 5.51
CA TYR A 84 8.67 1.95 5.59
C TYR A 84 9.14 0.69 6.33
N PRO A 85 8.20 -0.06 6.94
CA PRO A 85 6.80 0.31 7.18
C PRO A 85 6.65 1.50 8.14
N LEU A 86 5.74 2.43 7.82
CA LEU A 86 5.55 3.68 8.57
C LEU A 86 4.31 3.59 9.48
N TRP A 87 4.48 3.82 10.78
CA TRP A 87 3.39 3.86 11.75
C TRP A 87 3.08 5.28 12.20
N VAL A 88 1.81 5.67 12.12
CA VAL A 88 1.28 6.97 12.57
C VAL A 88 0.21 6.74 13.64
N PRO A 89 0.51 6.99 14.94
CA PRO A 89 -0.47 6.77 16.01
C PRO A 89 -1.62 7.78 15.93
N THR A 90 -2.86 7.30 16.11
CA THR A 90 -4.09 8.13 16.08
C THR A 90 -4.85 8.14 17.40
N GLY A 91 -4.22 7.66 18.46
CA GLY A 91 -4.81 7.52 19.78
C GLY A 91 -4.32 6.26 20.49
N ARG A 92 -5.01 5.90 21.56
CA ARG A 92 -4.73 4.67 22.30
C ARG A 92 -5.20 3.47 21.48
N ASP A 93 -4.31 2.49 21.29
CA ASP A 93 -4.59 1.25 20.57
C ASP A 93 -5.12 1.47 19.14
N SER A 94 -4.75 2.61 18.53
CA SER A 94 -5.12 2.97 17.16
C SER A 94 -4.03 3.72 16.41
N GLY A 95 -3.98 3.52 15.10
CA GLY A 95 -3.07 4.22 14.21
C GLY A 95 -3.26 3.86 12.74
N GLU A 96 -2.46 4.49 11.90
CA GLU A 96 -2.36 4.24 10.48
C GLU A 96 -1.00 3.59 10.21
N LEU A 97 -1.01 2.40 9.62
CA LEU A 97 0.19 1.71 9.17
C LEU A 97 0.27 1.83 7.65
N LEU A 98 1.40 2.31 7.13
CA LEU A 98 1.64 2.40 5.71
C LEU A 98 2.67 1.36 5.32
N ILE A 99 2.30 0.57 4.31
CA ILE A 99 3.17 -0.38 3.64
C ILE A 99 3.33 0.10 2.20
N ASP A 100 4.56 0.21 1.76
CA ASP A 100 4.89 0.53 0.39
C ASP A 100 4.55 -0.63 -0.56
N ILE A 101 3.93 -0.32 -1.69
CA ILE A 101 3.54 -1.29 -2.72
C ILE A 101 4.06 -0.82 -4.07
N ILE A 102 4.64 -1.75 -4.84
CA ILE A 102 4.98 -1.52 -6.25
C ILE A 102 3.87 -2.13 -7.09
N SER A 103 3.06 -1.28 -7.73
CA SER A 103 2.02 -1.71 -8.67
C SER A 103 2.48 -1.48 -10.11
N PRO A 104 2.77 -2.54 -10.89
CA PRO A 104 3.02 -2.41 -12.33
C PRO A 104 1.83 -1.73 -13.05
N PRO A 105 2.05 -0.89 -14.07
CA PRO A 105 3.32 -0.60 -14.75
C PRO A 105 4.04 0.65 -14.20
N ASN A 106 4.32 0.73 -12.89
CA ASN A 106 5.16 1.76 -12.22
C ASN A 106 4.39 2.86 -11.50
N THR A 107 3.37 2.49 -10.71
CA THR A 107 2.88 3.38 -9.65
C THR A 107 3.45 2.91 -8.32
N GLU A 108 4.29 3.76 -7.74
CA GLU A 108 4.78 3.63 -6.38
C GLU A 108 3.74 4.24 -5.45
N LEU A 109 3.06 3.39 -4.69
CA LEU A 109 1.99 3.81 -3.79
C LEU A 109 2.26 3.24 -2.40
N SER A 110 1.55 3.76 -1.41
CA SER A 110 1.49 3.18 -0.07
C SER A 110 0.08 2.68 0.20
N ARG A 111 -0.03 1.41 0.58
CA ARG A 111 -1.26 0.88 1.16
C ARG A 111 -1.32 1.28 2.62
N ARG A 112 -2.39 1.98 2.99
CA ARG A 112 -2.61 2.48 4.34
C ARG A 112 -3.67 1.65 5.05
N PHE A 113 -3.31 1.13 6.21
CA PHE A 113 -4.15 0.31 7.09
C PHE A 113 -4.56 1.13 8.31
N PHE A 114 -5.86 1.32 8.49
CA PHE A 114 -6.39 1.92 9.71
C PHE A 114 -6.58 0.80 10.73
N ILE A 115 -5.79 0.83 11.80
CA ILE A 115 -5.80 -0.16 12.86
C ILE A 115 -6.47 0.45 14.09
N ARG A 116 -7.43 -0.26 14.66
CA ARG A 116 -8.08 0.10 15.93
C ARG A 116 -8.40 -1.17 16.71
N ASN A 117 -8.04 -1.19 17.99
CA ASN A 117 -8.32 -2.31 18.90
C ASN A 117 -7.87 -3.67 18.31
N ALA A 118 -6.61 -3.75 17.88
CA ALA A 118 -6.02 -4.96 17.30
C ALA A 118 -6.78 -5.50 16.07
N SER A 119 -7.39 -4.64 15.27
CA SER A 119 -8.08 -5.01 14.03
C SER A 119 -7.84 -3.96 12.95
N VAL A 120 -7.67 -4.40 11.70
CA VAL A 120 -7.72 -3.52 10.54
C VAL A 120 -9.18 -3.19 10.26
N VAL A 121 -9.57 -1.92 10.39
CA VAL A 121 -10.96 -1.46 10.22
C VAL A 121 -11.22 -0.79 8.87
N LYS A 122 -10.17 -0.32 8.21
CA LYS A 122 -10.23 0.29 6.88
C LYS A 122 -8.87 0.12 6.20
N LEU A 123 -8.90 0.05 4.88
CA LEU A 123 -7.72 0.17 4.02
C LEU A 123 -8.00 1.18 2.91
N ASP A 124 -6.98 1.94 2.52
CA ASP A 124 -6.96 2.72 1.28
C ASP A 124 -5.53 2.80 0.73
N THR A 125 -5.34 3.56 -0.34
CA THR A 125 -4.05 3.77 -0.99
C THR A 125 -3.79 5.26 -1.11
N ILE A 126 -2.57 5.66 -0.80
CA ILE A 126 -2.08 7.03 -0.89
C ILE A 126 -0.73 7.05 -1.63
N PRO A 127 -0.20 8.23 -2.01
CA PRO A 127 1.14 8.33 -2.60
C PRO A 127 2.22 7.66 -1.76
N LEU A 128 3.23 7.09 -2.41
CA LEU A 128 4.46 6.74 -1.73
C LEU A 128 5.20 8.02 -1.34
N PHE A 129 5.63 8.10 -0.08
CA PHE A 129 6.52 9.14 0.41
C PHE A 129 7.99 8.73 0.27
N HIS A 130 8.81 9.60 -0.29
CA HIS A 130 10.24 9.32 -0.53
C HIS A 130 11.16 9.88 0.55
N GLU A 131 10.64 10.79 1.38
CA GLU A 131 11.41 11.49 2.39
C GLU A 131 10.71 11.45 3.75
N PRO A 132 11.47 11.51 4.87
CA PRO A 132 10.90 11.70 6.20
C PRO A 132 10.09 13.00 6.31
N ALA A 133 9.18 13.03 7.26
CA ALA A 133 8.31 14.19 7.49
C ALA A 133 9.11 15.46 7.86
N LYS A 134 8.70 16.60 7.33
CA LYS A 134 9.34 17.92 7.53
C LYS A 134 8.27 18.99 7.63
N ASN A 135 8.55 20.08 8.34
CA ASN A 135 7.67 21.24 8.36
C ASN A 135 7.92 22.09 7.11
N LEU A 136 6.96 22.11 6.19
CA LEU A 136 7.09 22.70 4.85
C LEU A 136 6.37 24.05 4.71
N ASP A 137 5.37 24.33 5.54
CA ASP A 137 4.55 25.55 5.47
C ASP A 137 4.67 26.44 6.72
N ARG A 138 5.50 26.04 7.69
CA ARG A 138 5.76 26.72 8.98
C ARG A 138 4.57 26.71 9.94
N ASP A 139 3.69 25.72 9.81
CA ASP A 139 2.66 25.47 10.80
C ASP A 139 3.20 24.60 11.96
N LYS A 140 2.34 23.91 12.72
CA LYS A 140 2.75 23.07 13.85
C LYS A 140 2.87 21.58 13.52
N TRP A 141 2.47 21.18 12.32
CA TRP A 141 2.47 19.81 11.85
C TRP A 141 3.73 19.54 11.01
N LEU A 142 3.92 18.27 10.70
CA LEU A 142 4.97 17.83 9.79
C LEU A 142 4.30 17.18 8.59
N GLU A 143 4.84 17.44 7.41
CA GLU A 143 4.29 17.00 6.15
C GLU A 143 5.14 15.85 5.58
N LEU A 144 4.45 14.82 5.14
CA LEU A 144 4.95 13.83 4.21
C LEU A 144 4.55 14.23 2.81
N ALA A 145 5.42 13.98 1.83
CA ALA A 145 5.19 14.43 0.46
C ALA A 145 5.50 13.31 -0.55
N GLY A 146 4.59 13.10 -1.50
CA GLY A 146 4.66 12.02 -2.48
C GLY A 146 3.89 12.35 -3.75
N TYR A 147 4.23 11.68 -4.84
CA TYR A 147 3.51 11.83 -6.11
C TYR A 147 2.46 10.73 -6.26
N SER A 148 1.28 11.06 -6.80
CA SER A 148 0.21 10.07 -7.01
C SER A 148 0.46 9.17 -8.22
N THR A 149 1.19 9.67 -9.22
CA THR A 149 1.47 8.95 -10.47
C THR A 149 2.90 9.22 -10.93
N PHE A 150 3.32 8.56 -12.01
CA PHE A 150 4.50 8.97 -12.75
C PHE A 150 4.18 10.24 -13.58
N GLY A 151 5.17 11.11 -13.77
CA GLY A 151 5.06 12.26 -14.66
C GLY A 151 6.02 12.10 -15.82
N GLU A 152 5.56 12.35 -17.04
CA GLU A 152 6.39 12.32 -18.24
C GLU A 152 6.65 13.73 -18.76
N GLU A 153 7.86 13.97 -19.23
CA GLU A 153 8.25 15.14 -20.02
C GLU A 153 8.55 14.71 -21.45
N TRP A 154 8.11 15.50 -22.44
CA TRP A 154 8.37 15.20 -23.85
C TRP A 154 8.49 16.48 -24.68
N SER A 155 9.10 16.37 -25.86
CA SER A 155 9.12 17.43 -26.85
C SER A 155 8.15 17.11 -27.98
N ASP A 156 7.42 18.11 -28.49
CA ASP A 156 6.67 17.93 -29.74
C ASP A 156 7.55 18.08 -30.99
N GLU A 157 6.95 17.87 -32.17
CA GLU A 157 7.62 17.97 -33.47
C GLU A 157 8.20 19.37 -33.74
N GLN A 158 7.71 20.40 -33.04
CA GLN A 158 8.21 21.77 -33.13
C GLN A 158 9.29 22.08 -32.07
N GLY A 159 9.67 21.10 -31.26
CA GLY A 159 10.66 21.23 -30.19
C GLY A 159 10.13 21.89 -28.92
N ARG A 160 8.81 22.09 -28.77
CA ARG A 160 8.24 22.63 -27.52
C ARG A 160 8.23 21.54 -26.46
N GLN A 161 8.65 21.91 -25.25
CA GLN A 161 8.64 21.02 -24.10
C GLN A 161 7.26 20.96 -23.45
N TRP A 162 6.84 19.75 -23.13
CA TRP A 162 5.59 19.42 -22.46
C TRP A 162 5.89 18.59 -21.23
N GLN A 163 5.05 18.72 -20.21
CA GLN A 163 5.12 17.91 -19.00
C GLN A 163 3.71 17.47 -18.58
N THR A 164 3.64 16.27 -18.02
CA THR A 164 2.42 15.73 -17.41
C THR A 164 2.10 16.50 -16.13
N TYR A 165 0.83 16.85 -15.93
CA TYR A 165 0.39 17.45 -14.68
C TYR A 165 0.34 16.38 -13.58
N ASN A 166 1.36 16.36 -12.71
CA ASN A 166 1.49 15.41 -11.61
C ASN A 166 1.91 16.15 -10.33
N PRO A 167 0.97 16.80 -9.62
CA PRO A 167 1.30 17.56 -8.44
C PRO A 167 1.74 16.63 -7.30
N LYS A 168 2.78 17.06 -6.57
CA LYS A 168 3.13 16.43 -5.30
C LYS A 168 1.99 16.67 -4.30
N LEU A 169 1.53 15.60 -3.66
CA LEU A 169 0.53 15.65 -2.60
C LEU A 169 1.22 15.70 -1.24
N TYR A 170 0.71 16.55 -0.37
CA TYR A 170 1.24 16.75 0.99
C TYR A 170 0.25 16.25 2.03
N TYR A 171 0.72 15.46 2.97
CA TYR A 171 -0.08 14.92 4.08
C TYR A 171 0.51 15.34 5.41
N GLU A 172 -0.29 16.01 6.24
CA GLU A 172 0.09 16.36 7.60
C GLU A 172 -0.03 15.14 8.53
N ILE A 173 0.93 14.99 9.41
CA ILE A 173 0.86 14.07 10.55
C ILE A 173 0.12 14.75 11.70
N ARG A 174 -1.15 14.37 11.89
CA ARG A 174 -2.00 14.90 12.98
C ARG A 174 -2.26 13.83 14.03
N PRO A 175 -2.69 14.20 15.26
CA PRO A 175 -3.10 13.24 16.29
C PRO A 175 -4.27 12.35 15.88
N THR A 176 -5.01 12.74 14.85
CA THR A 176 -6.13 11.97 14.28
C THR A 176 -5.73 11.09 13.09
N GLY A 177 -4.48 11.17 12.63
CA GLY A 177 -3.99 10.43 11.46
C GLY A 177 -3.41 11.32 10.36
N LEU A 178 -3.11 10.70 9.21
CA LEU A 178 -2.65 11.43 8.03
C LEU A 178 -3.81 12.13 7.36
N MET A 179 -3.67 13.43 7.17
CA MET A 179 -4.66 14.27 6.50
C MET A 179 -4.02 14.99 5.32
N LEU A 180 -4.69 14.95 4.17
CA LEU A 180 -4.22 15.69 3.00
C LEU A 180 -4.25 17.19 3.30
N ASP A 181 -3.09 17.83 3.22
CA ASP A 181 -2.99 19.28 3.23
C ASP A 181 -3.30 19.81 1.83
N SER A 182 -4.58 20.03 1.61
CA SER A 182 -5.08 20.60 0.36
C SER A 182 -4.59 22.02 0.10
N ALA A 183 -4.28 22.80 1.16
CA ALA A 183 -3.85 24.18 1.02
C ALA A 183 -2.41 24.22 0.51
N LEU A 184 -1.49 23.51 1.17
CA LEU A 184 -0.10 23.39 0.71
C LEU A 184 -0.02 22.72 -0.66
N THR A 185 -0.78 21.64 -0.87
CA THR A 185 -0.83 20.96 -2.19
C THR A 185 -1.25 21.92 -3.29
N LYS A 186 -2.31 22.70 -3.07
CA LYS A 186 -2.77 23.70 -4.05
C LYS A 186 -1.72 24.78 -4.28
N GLN A 187 -1.12 25.30 -3.21
CA GLN A 187 -0.09 26.34 -3.31
C GLN A 187 1.11 25.86 -4.14
N GLN A 188 1.60 24.65 -3.85
CA GLN A 188 2.74 24.06 -4.56
C GLN A 188 2.40 23.75 -6.02
N ALA A 189 1.20 23.22 -6.29
CA ALA A 189 0.74 22.99 -7.65
C ALA A 189 0.66 24.29 -8.48
N ILE A 190 0.13 25.38 -7.90
CA ILE A 190 0.11 26.69 -8.57
C ILE A 190 1.53 27.21 -8.80
N SER A 191 2.42 27.07 -7.81
CA SER A 191 3.81 27.52 -7.94
C SER A 191 4.57 26.78 -9.04
N GLN A 192 4.32 25.47 -9.21
CA GLN A 192 5.02 24.64 -10.19
C GLN A 192 4.38 24.68 -11.58
N TYR A 193 3.05 24.64 -11.66
CA TYR A 193 2.31 24.45 -12.92
C TYR A 193 1.54 25.70 -13.36
N GLY A 194 1.55 26.78 -12.58
CA GLY A 194 0.76 27.99 -12.82
C GLY A 194 -0.74 27.84 -12.54
N VAL A 195 -1.23 26.62 -12.30
CA VAL A 195 -2.64 26.32 -12.07
C VAL A 195 -2.79 25.09 -11.17
N PHE A 196 -3.84 25.10 -10.33
CA PHE A 196 -4.29 23.90 -9.62
C PHE A 196 -5.53 23.35 -10.33
N ARG A 197 -5.44 22.13 -10.86
CA ARG A 197 -6.54 21.47 -11.59
C ARG A 197 -7.56 20.76 -10.70
N GLY A 198 -7.52 20.99 -9.39
CA GLY A 198 -8.42 20.35 -8.43
C GLY A 198 -8.00 18.93 -8.04
N PHE A 199 -8.77 18.32 -7.16
CA PHE A 199 -8.75 16.88 -6.91
C PHE A 199 -9.90 16.27 -7.73
N THR A 200 -9.59 15.63 -8.84
CA THR A 200 -10.62 14.95 -9.61
C THR A 200 -10.94 13.63 -8.92
N ALA A 201 -12.16 13.49 -8.39
CA ALA A 201 -12.69 12.18 -8.08
C ALA A 201 -12.87 11.44 -9.42
N SER A 202 -12.25 10.28 -9.57
CA SER A 202 -12.55 9.39 -10.69
C SER A 202 -13.43 8.27 -10.18
N ASP A 203 -14.66 8.21 -10.70
CA ASP A 203 -15.53 7.04 -10.53
C ASP A 203 -15.15 5.90 -11.48
N GLU A 204 -14.10 6.09 -12.30
CA GLU A 204 -13.62 5.05 -13.19
C GLU A 204 -12.76 4.05 -12.40
N PRO A 205 -13.21 2.79 -12.23
CA PRO A 205 -12.38 1.78 -11.61
C PRO A 205 -11.16 1.53 -12.50
N VAL A 206 -9.97 1.70 -11.91
CA VAL A 206 -8.67 1.51 -12.57
C VAL A 206 -8.51 0.10 -13.16
N ILE A 207 -9.31 -0.88 -12.71
CA ILE A 207 -9.41 -2.21 -13.33
C ILE A 207 -10.86 -2.70 -13.27
N ARG A 208 -11.48 -2.93 -14.43
CA ARG A 208 -12.76 -3.65 -14.55
C ARG A 208 -12.49 -5.15 -14.62
N ILE A 209 -12.74 -5.88 -13.54
CA ILE A 209 -12.67 -7.34 -13.53
C ILE A 209 -14.03 -7.89 -13.96
N LYS A 210 -14.07 -8.75 -14.99
CA LYS A 210 -15.29 -9.42 -15.41
C LYS A 210 -15.77 -10.30 -14.24
N LYS A 211 -17.00 -10.09 -13.78
CA LYS A 211 -17.64 -10.95 -12.78
C LYS A 211 -17.63 -12.38 -13.35
N PRO A 212 -17.11 -13.40 -12.63
CA PRO A 212 -17.20 -14.77 -13.09
C PRO A 212 -18.68 -15.09 -13.30
N GLU A 213 -19.00 -15.61 -14.48
CA GLU A 213 -20.33 -16.11 -14.78
C GLU A 213 -20.66 -17.14 -13.70
N GLN A 214 -21.77 -16.93 -12.99
CA GLN A 214 -22.31 -17.93 -12.07
C GLN A 214 -22.70 -19.14 -12.91
N GLY A 215 -21.73 -20.04 -13.11
CA GLY A 215 -21.93 -21.33 -13.73
C GLY A 215 -22.99 -22.08 -12.94
N ALA A 216 -23.95 -22.62 -13.69
CA ALA A 216 -25.19 -23.22 -13.25
C ALA A 216 -25.06 -24.12 -12.01
N SER A 217 -26.06 -24.04 -11.13
CA SER A 217 -26.30 -25.06 -10.11
C SER A 217 -26.32 -26.44 -10.77
N PRO A 218 -25.57 -27.42 -10.24
CA PRO A 218 -25.77 -28.80 -10.64
C PRO A 218 -27.18 -29.21 -10.21
N ILE A 219 -27.93 -29.77 -11.17
CA ILE A 219 -29.21 -30.45 -10.95
C ILE A 219 -28.95 -31.78 -10.25
#